data_AF-Q4CNP7-F1
#
_entry.id   AF-Q4CNP7-F1
#
_cell.length_a   1.000
_cell.length_b   1.000
_cell.length_c   1.000
_cell.angle_alpha   90.00
_cell.angle_beta   90.00
_cell.angle_gamma   90.00
#
_symmetry.space_group_name_H-M   'P 1'
#
loop_
_entity.id
_entity.type
_entity.pdbx_description
1 polymer ?
#
loop_
_entity_poly.entity_id
_entity_poly.type
_entity_poly.pdbx_seq_one_letter_code
_entity_poly.pdbx_strand_id
1 'polypeptide(L)'
;MRRRVIYSILMNQNFKRTFLLLQFFLVLALLIAASNWEKDSSLILSETLVKDNVQFVKAESESERPRVVFLVIQTRKSPGWCRMLLSSLLSEVSVVSIGFGKRYNHAKRPLWILDYIDNEGLRDEDVVVAFDGGDAFITGSFQVKQAVDRFLEATAPTAAVFNVTAVH
;
A
#
# COMPACT_ATOMS: atom_id res chain seq x y z
N MET A 1 56.69 0.41 -50.82
CA MET A 1 56.82 0.46 -49.34
C MET A 1 55.76 1.40 -48.77
N ARG A 2 54.66 0.89 -48.19
CA ARG A 2 53.65 1.69 -47.47
C ARG A 2 53.99 1.69 -45.98
N ARG A 3 54.42 2.84 -45.42
CA ARG A 3 54.58 3.00 -43.96
C ARG A 3 53.22 3.37 -43.35
N ARG A 4 52.65 2.48 -42.53
CA ARG A 4 51.55 2.80 -41.62
C ARG A 4 52.16 3.36 -40.33
N VAL A 5 51.81 4.59 -39.98
CA VAL A 5 52.13 5.21 -38.68
C VAL A 5 51.01 4.83 -37.72
N ILE A 6 51.34 4.07 -36.68
CA ILE A 6 50.44 3.78 -35.56
C ILE A 6 50.70 4.84 -34.49
N TYR A 7 49.73 5.71 -34.26
CA TYR A 7 49.72 6.61 -33.09
C TYR A 7 49.35 5.79 -31.85
N SER A 8 50.35 5.35 -31.09
CA SER A 8 50.13 4.92 -29.70
C SER A 8 49.99 6.17 -28.84
N ILE A 9 48.74 6.57 -28.56
CA ILE A 9 48.45 7.55 -27.50
C ILE A 9 48.81 6.89 -26.17
N LEU A 10 50.03 7.15 -25.70
CA LEU A 10 50.44 6.88 -24.32
C LEU A 10 49.63 7.79 -23.39
N MET A 11 48.40 7.40 -23.06
CA MET A 11 47.67 8.01 -21.95
C MET A 11 48.46 7.77 -20.66
N ASN A 12 48.90 8.87 -20.06
CA ASN A 12 49.51 8.91 -18.73
C ASN A 12 48.70 8.05 -17.74
N GLN A 13 49.35 7.17 -16.99
CA GLN A 13 48.65 6.31 -16.02
C GLN A 13 47.84 7.11 -14.99
N ASN A 14 48.30 8.32 -14.66
CA ASN A 14 47.54 9.23 -13.79
C ASN A 14 46.21 9.62 -14.45
N PHE A 15 46.18 9.89 -15.76
CA PHE A 15 44.93 10.20 -16.46
C PHE A 15 43.96 9.02 -16.44
N LYS A 16 44.44 7.79 -16.66
CA LYS A 16 43.58 6.59 -16.58
C LYS A 16 42.97 6.41 -15.18
N ARG A 17 43.76 6.63 -14.13
CA ARG A 17 43.28 6.55 -12.74
C ARG A 17 42.26 7.65 -12.43
N THR A 18 42.54 8.90 -12.82
CA THR A 18 41.61 10.02 -12.62
C THR A 18 40.31 9.82 -13.40
N PHE A 19 40.38 9.31 -14.64
CA PHE A 19 39.21 9.01 -15.45
C PHE A 19 38.33 7.91 -14.83
N LEU A 20 38.94 6.82 -14.36
CA LEU A 20 38.21 5.74 -13.67
C LEU A 20 37.56 6.20 -12.36
N LEU A 21 38.25 7.03 -11.57
CA LEU A 21 37.68 7.61 -10.35
C LEU A 21 36.48 8.52 -10.66
N LEU A 22 36.59 9.36 -11.69
CA LEU A 22 35.50 10.23 -12.11
C LEU A 22 34.27 9.42 -12.55
N GLN A 23 34.47 8.35 -13.33
CA GLN A 23 33.40 7.44 -13.72
C GLN A 23 32.75 6.75 -12.51
N PHE A 24 33.55 6.30 -11.54
CA PHE A 24 33.04 5.68 -10.32
C PHE A 24 32.14 6.64 -9.52
N PHE A 25 32.57 7.89 -9.31
CA PHE A 25 31.75 8.89 -8.61
C PHE A 25 30.49 9.25 -9.37
N LEU A 26 30.52 9.30 -10.71
CA LEU A 26 29.35 9.57 -11.53
C LEU A 26 28.31 8.44 -11.41
N VAL A 27 28.74 7.18 -11.47
CA VAL A 27 27.87 6.01 -11.27
C VAL A 27 27.29 5.98 -9.85
N LEU A 28 28.11 6.26 -8.84
CA LEU A 28 27.65 6.31 -7.44
C LEU A 28 26.61 7.42 -7.23
N ALA A 29 26.83 8.61 -7.81
CA ALA A 29 25.86 9.71 -7.76
C ALA A 29 24.53 9.34 -8.44
N LEU A 30 24.58 8.66 -9.59
CA LEU A 30 23.39 8.18 -10.28
C LEU A 30 22.62 7.12 -9.47
N LEU A 31 23.32 6.21 -8.79
CA LEU A 31 22.70 5.22 -7.91
C LEU A 31 22.03 5.86 -6.69
N ILE A 32 22.66 6.87 -6.09
CA ILE A 32 22.07 7.63 -4.97
C ILE A 32 20.84 8.40 -5.46
N ALA A 33 20.92 9.06 -6.63
CA ALA A 33 19.79 9.78 -7.21
C ALA A 33 18.62 8.85 -7.52
N ALA A 34 18.86 7.65 -8.07
CA ALA A 34 17.82 6.65 -8.34
C ALA A 34 17.18 6.12 -7.04
N SER A 35 17.99 5.85 -6.01
CA SER A 35 17.51 5.40 -4.70
C SER A 35 16.66 6.46 -3.99
N ASN A 36 17.06 7.73 -4.09
CA ASN A 36 16.28 8.84 -3.55
C ASN A 36 15.03 9.10 -4.38
N TRP A 37 15.09 9.00 -5.71
CA TRP A 37 13.92 9.12 -6.57
C TRP A 37 12.84 8.09 -6.23
N GLU A 38 13.21 6.85 -5.93
CA GLU A 38 12.25 5.81 -5.53
C GLU A 38 11.61 6.12 -4.16
N LYS A 39 12.39 6.67 -3.22
CA LYS A 39 11.86 7.14 -1.93
C LYS A 39 10.91 8.32 -2.11
N ASP A 40 11.32 9.34 -2.87
CA ASP A 40 10.54 10.57 -3.10
C ASP A 40 9.28 10.27 -3.91
N SER A 41 9.37 9.42 -4.95
CA SER A 41 8.20 8.96 -5.71
C SER A 41 7.23 8.20 -4.83
N SER A 42 7.72 7.34 -3.93
CA SER A 42 6.87 6.61 -2.99
C SER A 42 6.23 7.55 -1.97
N LEU A 43 6.94 8.59 -1.53
CA LEU A 43 6.44 9.59 -0.59
C LEU A 43 5.37 10.47 -1.25
N ILE A 44 5.61 10.92 -2.48
CA ILE A 44 4.65 11.69 -3.29
C ILE A 44 3.41 10.87 -3.57
N LEU A 45 3.52 9.61 -4.02
CA LEU A 45 2.37 8.73 -4.23
C LEU A 45 1.55 8.53 -2.95
N SER A 46 2.24 8.34 -1.81
CA SER A 46 1.60 8.20 -0.50
C SER A 46 0.87 9.49 -0.11
N GLU A 47 1.52 10.64 -0.26
CA GLU A 47 0.93 11.94 0.07
C GLU A 47 -0.23 12.29 -0.86
N THR A 48 -0.13 12.06 -2.17
CA THR A 48 -1.24 12.32 -3.10
C THR A 48 -2.43 11.39 -2.85
N LEU A 49 -2.18 10.11 -2.57
CA LEU A 49 -3.25 9.17 -2.21
C LEU A 49 -3.92 9.53 -0.87
N VAL A 50 -3.16 10.02 0.10
CA VAL A 50 -3.72 10.53 1.37
C VAL A 50 -4.49 11.83 1.15
N LYS A 51 -4.01 12.74 0.31
CA LYS A 51 -4.64 14.06 0.09
C LYS A 51 -5.96 13.96 -0.67
N ASP A 52 -6.05 13.07 -1.67
CA ASP A 52 -7.30 12.84 -2.41
C ASP A 52 -8.34 12.12 -1.55
N ASN A 53 -7.92 11.22 -0.65
CA ASN A 53 -8.83 10.58 0.31
C ASN A 53 -9.29 11.53 1.44
N VAL A 54 -8.51 12.55 1.80
CA VAL A 54 -8.87 13.50 2.88
C VAL A 54 -9.92 14.52 2.42
N GLN A 55 -10.10 14.76 1.12
CA GLN A 55 -11.16 15.64 0.61
C GLN A 55 -12.53 14.99 0.43
N PHE A 56 -12.64 13.65 0.51
CA PHE A 56 -13.93 12.95 0.35
C PHE A 56 -14.63 12.55 1.68
N VAL A 57 -14.03 12.78 2.85
CA VAL A 57 -14.52 12.23 4.13
C VAL A 57 -15.30 13.23 5.01
N LYS A 58 -15.55 14.48 4.56
CA LYS A 58 -16.11 15.52 5.47
C LYS A 58 -17.43 16.18 5.04
N ALA A 59 -18.24 15.59 4.17
CA ALA A 59 -19.47 16.26 3.71
C ALA A 59 -20.65 15.37 3.30
N GLU A 60 -20.86 14.20 3.90
CA GLU A 60 -22.16 13.50 3.78
C GLU A 60 -22.72 13.15 5.17
N SER A 61 -23.52 14.08 5.67
CA SER A 61 -24.45 13.89 6.77
C SER A 61 -25.55 12.89 6.40
N GLU A 62 -25.89 11.97 7.31
CA GLU A 62 -27.15 11.20 7.34
C GLU A 62 -27.47 10.31 6.12
N SER A 63 -26.51 9.52 5.65
CA SER A 63 -26.84 8.35 4.83
C SER A 63 -27.34 7.20 5.72
N GLU A 64 -28.55 6.70 5.44
CA GLU A 64 -29.18 5.51 6.05
C GLU A 64 -28.34 4.23 5.87
N ARG A 65 -27.30 4.27 5.03
CA ARG A 65 -26.45 3.12 4.73
C ARG A 65 -25.21 3.08 5.64
N PRO A 66 -24.88 1.90 6.21
CA PRO A 66 -23.59 1.64 6.85
C PRO A 66 -22.39 2.09 6.03
N ARG A 67 -21.40 2.71 6.68
CA ARG A 67 -20.07 2.90 6.08
C ARG A 67 -19.40 1.54 5.96
N VAL A 68 -18.65 1.32 4.89
CA VAL A 68 -17.90 0.07 4.69
C VAL A 68 -16.44 0.42 4.51
N VAL A 69 -15.57 -0.11 5.37
CA VAL A 69 -14.13 0.13 5.35
C VAL A 69 -13.37 -1.17 5.14
N PHE A 70 -12.37 -1.14 4.25
CA PHE A 70 -11.52 -2.28 3.93
C PHE A 70 -10.15 -2.09 4.56
N LEU A 71 -9.79 -2.97 5.50
CA LEU A 71 -8.54 -2.91 6.26
C LEU A 71 -7.57 -3.99 5.81
N VAL A 72 -6.35 -3.57 5.52
CA VAL A 72 -5.24 -4.43 5.16
C VAL A 72 -4.29 -4.49 6.33
N ILE A 73 -4.09 -5.67 6.90
CA ILE A 73 -3.19 -5.85 8.03
C ILE A 73 -1.79 -6.14 7.50
N GLN A 74 -0.89 -5.16 7.61
CA GLN A 74 0.49 -5.30 7.12
C GLN A 74 1.47 -4.47 7.94
N THR A 75 2.55 -5.09 8.42
CA THR A 75 3.56 -4.41 9.27
C THR A 75 4.73 -3.79 8.51
N ARG A 76 4.97 -4.21 7.27
CA ARG A 76 6.07 -3.73 6.41
C ARG A 76 5.74 -3.90 4.93
N LYS A 77 6.39 -3.14 4.05
CA LYS A 77 6.28 -3.37 2.59
C LYS A 77 6.70 -4.81 2.26
N SER A 78 5.93 -5.47 1.40
CA SER A 78 6.23 -6.81 0.89
C SER A 78 5.69 -6.96 -0.54
N PRO A 79 6.23 -7.87 -1.37
CA PRO A 79 5.68 -8.12 -2.70
C PRO A 79 4.20 -8.51 -2.66
N GLY A 80 3.78 -9.25 -1.63
CA GLY A 80 2.37 -9.59 -1.37
C GLY A 80 1.50 -8.35 -1.21
N TRP A 81 1.93 -7.44 -0.33
CA TRP A 81 1.21 -6.19 -0.06
C TRP A 81 1.15 -5.26 -1.27
N CYS A 82 2.23 -5.18 -2.05
CA CYS A 82 2.21 -4.43 -3.30
C CYS A 82 1.19 -5.00 -4.31
N ARG A 83 1.10 -6.34 -4.44
CA ARG A 83 0.10 -6.98 -5.30
C ARG A 83 -1.32 -6.71 -4.81
N MET A 84 -1.54 -6.75 -3.50
CA MET A 84 -2.83 -6.42 -2.89
C MET A 84 -3.22 -4.97 -3.22
N LEU A 85 -2.32 -4.00 -3.01
CA LEU A 85 -2.60 -2.58 -3.32
C LEU A 85 -2.87 -2.36 -4.81
N LEU A 86 -2.09 -3.02 -5.68
CA LEU A 86 -2.35 -2.96 -7.12
C LEU A 86 -3.73 -3.52 -7.46
N SER A 87 -4.12 -4.65 -6.84
CA SER A 87 -5.43 -5.26 -7.07
C SER A 87 -6.59 -4.38 -6.57
N SER A 88 -6.39 -3.62 -5.48
CA SER A 88 -7.41 -2.70 -4.97
C SER A 88 -7.60 -1.51 -5.90
N LEU A 89 -6.51 -0.95 -6.42
CA LEU A 89 -6.53 0.12 -7.43
C LEU A 89 -7.22 -0.33 -8.72
N LEU A 90 -6.86 -1.51 -9.24
CA LEU A 90 -7.47 -2.08 -10.45
C LEU A 90 -8.95 -2.43 -10.28
N SER A 91 -9.38 -2.66 -9.03
CA SER A 91 -10.77 -2.99 -8.70
C SER A 91 -11.58 -1.80 -8.21
N GLU A 92 -11.01 -0.59 -8.18
CA GLU A 92 -11.66 0.61 -7.63
C GLU A 92 -12.19 0.44 -6.19
N VAL A 93 -11.43 -0.29 -5.36
CA VAL A 93 -11.74 -0.49 -3.93
C VAL A 93 -10.72 0.26 -3.09
N SER A 94 -11.20 1.21 -2.29
CA SER A 94 -10.36 1.94 -1.33
C SER A 94 -10.02 1.05 -0.14
N VAL A 95 -8.74 0.96 0.20
CA VAL A 95 -8.23 0.12 1.29
C VAL A 95 -7.32 0.94 2.20
N VAL A 96 -7.37 0.66 3.50
CA VAL A 96 -6.50 1.29 4.50
C VAL A 96 -5.55 0.26 5.08
N SER A 97 -4.25 0.54 4.99
CA SER A 97 -3.23 -0.34 5.60
C SER A 97 -3.02 0.01 7.07
N ILE A 98 -3.23 -0.97 7.95
CA ILE A 98 -3.04 -0.83 9.40
C ILE A 98 -1.88 -1.70 9.89
N GLY A 99 -1.29 -1.31 11.02
CA GLY A 99 -0.18 -2.03 11.65
C GLY A 99 1.21 -1.73 11.06
N PHE A 100 1.32 -0.85 10.06
CA PHE A 100 2.60 -0.52 9.44
C PHE A 100 3.61 0.04 10.46
N GLY A 101 4.86 -0.43 10.41
CA GLY A 101 5.91 -0.07 11.37
C GLY A 101 5.80 -0.75 12.74
N LYS A 102 4.73 -1.50 13.02
CA LYS A 102 4.58 -2.26 14.27
C LYS A 102 5.30 -3.59 14.20
N ARG A 103 5.71 -4.13 15.35
CA ARG A 103 6.24 -5.49 15.44
C ARG A 103 5.13 -6.51 15.18
N TYR A 104 5.36 -7.43 14.25
CA TYR A 104 4.38 -8.47 13.93
C TYR A 104 4.14 -9.41 15.11
N ASN A 105 2.87 -9.55 15.48
CA ASN A 105 2.36 -10.57 16.39
C ASN A 105 0.87 -10.78 16.07
N HIS A 106 0.46 -12.00 15.78
CA HIS A 106 -0.93 -12.33 15.44
C HIS A 106 -1.93 -11.85 16.51
N ALA A 107 -1.55 -11.92 17.79
CA ALA A 107 -2.38 -11.48 18.90
C ALA A 107 -2.61 -9.96 18.94
N LYS A 108 -1.86 -9.18 18.16
CA LYS A 108 -2.01 -7.71 18.07
C LYS A 108 -2.94 -7.27 16.95
N ARG A 109 -3.31 -8.15 16.01
CA ARG A 109 -4.18 -7.79 14.89
C ARG A 109 -5.56 -7.26 15.32
N PRO A 110 -6.28 -7.92 16.27
CA PRO A 110 -7.57 -7.41 16.72
C PRO A 110 -7.46 -6.03 17.36
N LEU A 111 -6.38 -5.78 18.10
CA LEU A 111 -6.14 -4.46 18.73
C LEU A 111 -5.96 -3.35 17.69
N TRP A 112 -5.24 -3.61 16.59
CA TRP A 112 -5.11 -2.58 15.53
C TRP A 112 -6.43 -2.29 14.81
N ILE A 113 -7.31 -3.28 14.72
CA ILE A 113 -8.66 -3.09 14.16
C ILE A 113 -9.51 -2.26 15.12
N LEU A 114 -9.50 -2.57 16.42
CA LEU A 114 -10.20 -1.80 17.46
C LEU A 114 -9.68 -0.36 17.52
N ASP A 115 -8.36 -0.16 17.55
CA ASP A 115 -7.75 1.17 17.50
C ASP A 115 -8.24 1.94 16.26
N TYR A 116 -8.38 1.30 15.11
CA TYR A 116 -8.89 1.96 13.89
C TYR A 116 -10.37 2.35 14.01
N ILE A 117 -11.22 1.43 14.51
CA ILE A 117 -12.66 1.66 14.75
C ILE A 117 -12.85 2.88 15.65
N ASP A 118 -12.12 2.92 16.77
CA ASP A 118 -12.22 4.00 17.77
C ASP A 118 -11.71 5.34 17.20
N ASN A 119 -10.58 5.34 16.50
CA ASN A 119 -9.97 6.57 15.97
C ASN A 119 -10.77 7.18 14.81
N GLU A 120 -11.44 6.37 14.00
CA GLU A 120 -12.25 6.82 12.86
C GLU A 120 -13.74 7.05 13.22
N GLY A 121 -14.09 6.82 14.49
CA GLY A 121 -15.45 6.99 15.01
C GLY A 121 -16.48 6.16 14.24
N LEU A 122 -16.14 4.90 13.94
CA LEU A 122 -17.09 4.00 13.28
C LEU A 122 -18.24 3.66 14.23
N ARG A 123 -19.44 3.62 13.68
CA ARG A 123 -20.67 3.32 14.41
C ARG A 123 -20.90 1.81 14.46
N ASP A 124 -21.76 1.36 15.36
CA ASP A 124 -22.11 -0.06 15.51
C ASP A 124 -22.67 -0.68 14.22
N GLU A 125 -23.35 0.12 13.38
CA GLU A 125 -23.87 -0.30 12.08
C GLU A 125 -22.81 -0.36 10.97
N ASP A 126 -21.65 0.28 11.13
CA ASP A 126 -20.62 0.34 10.09
C ASP A 126 -19.89 -1.02 9.95
N VAL A 127 -19.49 -1.36 8.72
CA VAL A 127 -18.90 -2.66 8.38
C VAL A 127 -17.40 -2.53 8.19
N VAL A 128 -16.65 -3.34 8.94
CA VAL A 128 -15.19 -3.49 8.80
C VAL A 128 -14.86 -4.81 8.12
N VAL A 129 -14.25 -4.74 6.92
CA VAL A 129 -13.73 -5.91 6.20
C VAL A 129 -12.21 -5.94 6.34
N ALA A 130 -11.68 -6.83 7.16
CA ALA A 130 -10.24 -6.93 7.41
C ALA A 130 -9.62 -8.17 6.75
N PHE A 131 -8.46 -8.01 6.11
CA PHE A 131 -7.74 -9.11 5.44
C PHE A 131 -6.22 -8.95 5.50
N ASP A 132 -5.51 -10.05 5.25
CA ASP A 132 -4.06 -10.12 5.31
C ASP A 132 -3.43 -9.40 4.11
N GLY A 133 -2.36 -8.62 4.35
CA GLY A 133 -1.69 -7.90 3.28
C GLY A 133 -0.76 -8.76 2.41
N GLY A 134 -0.33 -9.94 2.86
CA GLY A 134 0.70 -10.72 2.16
C GLY A 134 0.17 -11.65 1.06
N ASP A 135 -1.05 -12.14 1.24
CA ASP A 135 -1.59 -13.30 0.55
C ASP A 135 -3.08 -13.16 0.17
N ALA A 136 -3.67 -11.97 0.32
CA ALA A 136 -4.98 -11.63 -0.23
C ALA A 136 -4.87 -10.64 -1.41
N PHE A 137 -5.85 -10.68 -2.31
CA PHE A 137 -6.02 -9.71 -3.38
C PHE A 137 -7.51 -9.58 -3.75
N ILE A 138 -7.88 -8.43 -4.30
CA ILE A 138 -9.25 -8.13 -4.72
C ILE A 138 -9.39 -8.50 -6.20
N THR A 139 -10.48 -9.20 -6.55
CA THR A 139 -10.72 -9.70 -7.91
C THR A 139 -11.66 -8.82 -8.74
N GLY A 140 -12.34 -7.87 -8.11
CA GLY A 140 -13.22 -6.89 -8.77
C GLY A 140 -14.20 -6.22 -7.81
N SER A 141 -14.62 -5.00 -8.14
CA SER A 141 -15.60 -4.22 -7.35
C SER A 141 -16.95 -4.92 -7.23
N PHE A 142 -17.40 -5.62 -8.29
CA PHE A 142 -18.68 -6.31 -8.29
C PHE A 142 -18.75 -7.40 -7.22
N GLN A 143 -17.72 -8.24 -7.12
CA GLN A 143 -17.65 -9.32 -6.14
C GLN A 143 -17.56 -8.77 -4.71
N VAL A 144 -16.81 -7.68 -4.52
CA VAL A 144 -16.71 -6.99 -3.23
C VAL A 144 -18.07 -6.42 -2.80
N LYS A 145 -18.75 -5.70 -3.69
CA LYS A 145 -20.08 -5.16 -3.43
C LYS A 145 -21.08 -6.27 -3.12
N GLN A 146 -21.10 -7.33 -3.91
CA GLN A 146 -21.96 -8.49 -3.68
C GLN A 146 -21.69 -9.15 -2.31
N ALA A 147 -20.42 -9.26 -1.89
CA ALA A 147 -20.07 -9.83 -0.61
C ALA A 147 -20.57 -8.97 0.56
N VAL A 148 -20.42 -7.64 0.45
CA VAL A 148 -20.92 -6.68 1.45
C VAL A 148 -22.45 -6.69 1.52
N ASP A 149 -23.14 -6.65 0.36
CA ASP A 149 -24.59 -6.66 0.31
C ASP A 149 -25.14 -7.96 0.94
N ARG A 150 -24.55 -9.12 0.62
CA ARG A 150 -24.89 -10.40 1.27
C ARG A 150 -24.65 -10.41 2.77
N PHE A 151 -23.55 -9.79 3.24
CA PHE A 151 -23.27 -9.68 4.66
C PHE A 151 -24.34 -8.84 5.37
N LEU A 152 -24.73 -7.70 4.80
CA LEU A 152 -25.76 -6.84 5.35
C LEU A 152 -27.14 -7.52 5.35
N GLU A 153 -27.47 -8.29 4.31
CA GLU A 153 -28.72 -9.06 4.23
C GLU A 153 -28.79 -10.20 5.25
N ALA A 154 -27.66 -10.85 5.54
CA ALA A 154 -27.59 -11.99 6.45
C ALA A 154 -27.36 -11.61 7.92
N THR A 155 -26.88 -10.40 8.19
CA THR A 155 -26.57 -9.93 9.55
C THR A 155 -27.84 -9.52 10.28
N ALA A 156 -27.94 -9.89 11.56
CA ALA A 156 -29.06 -9.46 12.38
C ALA A 156 -29.04 -7.93 12.53
N PRO A 157 -30.15 -7.22 12.26
CA PRO A 157 -30.18 -5.75 12.26
C PRO A 157 -30.02 -5.16 13.67
N THR A 158 -30.25 -5.96 14.72
CA THR A 158 -30.00 -5.58 16.11
C THR A 158 -29.54 -6.80 16.91
N ALA A 159 -28.86 -6.56 18.03
CA ALA A 159 -28.48 -7.61 18.98
C ALA A 159 -29.68 -8.42 19.51
N ALA A 160 -30.87 -7.83 19.56
CA ALA A 160 -32.09 -8.50 20.02
C ALA A 160 -32.62 -9.56 19.03
N VAL A 161 -32.29 -9.41 17.74
CA VAL A 161 -32.69 -10.33 16.66
C VAL A 161 -31.58 -11.34 16.36
N PHE A 162 -30.40 -11.19 16.99
CA PHE A 162 -29.27 -12.09 16.80
C PHE A 162 -29.62 -13.52 17.24
N ASN A 163 -29.63 -14.44 16.28
CA ASN A 163 -29.83 -15.84 16.55
C ASN A 163 -28.47 -16.53 16.74
N VAL A 164 -28.11 -16.87 17.98
CA VAL A 164 -26.85 -17.57 18.29
C VAL A 164 -26.74 -18.92 17.57
N THR A 165 -27.85 -19.57 17.22
CA THR A 165 -27.84 -20.83 16.46
C THR A 165 -27.63 -20.62 14.96
N ALA A 166 -27.59 -19.38 14.47
CA ALA A 166 -27.18 -19.10 13.09
C ALA A 166 -25.64 -19.09 12.93
N VAL A 167 -24.89 -19.06 14.03
CA VAL A 167 -23.43 -19.15 14.04
C VAL A 167 -23.02 -20.62 14.21
N HIS A 168 -22.99 -21.36 13.10
CA HIS A 168 -22.54 -22.76 13.02
C HIS A 168 -21.47 -22.94 11.96
#